data_AF-A0A2Z2KF45-F1
#
_entry.id   AF-A0A2Z2KF45-F1
#
_cell.length_a   1.000
_cell.length_b   1.000
_cell.length_c   1.000
_cell.angle_alpha   90.00
_cell.angle_beta   90.00
_cell.angle_gamma   90.00
#
_symmetry.space_group_name_H-M   'P 1'
#
loop_
_entity.id
_entity.type
_entity.pdbx_description
1 polymer ?
#
loop_
_entity_poly.entity_id
_entity_poly.type
_entity_poly.pdbx_seq_one_letter_code
_entity_poly.pdbx_strand_id
1 'polypeptide(L)'
;MKIKQLVREQYQELCPYSAHKCDTYDQIDFKIKRAVETGRVTNTYPYRIVQYHNLQFVVSGDTVVNMSKNSDYAYVSEDRKQSYERKFYKIVV
;
A
#
# COMPACT_ATOMS: atom_id res chain seq x y z
N MET A 1 9.21 4.91 5.55
CA MET A 1 8.88 4.31 4.25
C MET A 1 8.87 5.32 3.11
N LYS A 2 9.80 5.15 2.18
CA LYS A 2 9.89 5.89 0.90
C LYS A 2 9.16 5.11 -0.20
N ILE A 3 8.62 5.82 -1.20
CA ILE A 3 7.93 5.23 -2.35
C ILE A 3 8.60 5.73 -3.63
N LYS A 4 9.02 4.83 -4.51
CA LYS A 4 9.56 5.21 -5.82
C LYS A 4 8.46 5.79 -6.70
N GLN A 5 8.81 6.74 -7.57
CA GLN A 5 7.87 7.34 -8.51
C GLN A 5 7.16 6.29 -9.37
N LEU A 6 7.90 5.29 -9.87
CA LEU A 6 7.34 4.15 -10.60
C LEU A 6 6.16 3.49 -9.88
N VAL A 7 6.22 3.36 -8.55
CA VAL A 7 5.16 2.72 -7.77
C VAL A 7 3.90 3.58 -7.72
N ARG A 8 4.03 4.92 -7.75
CA ARG A 8 2.88 5.83 -7.84
C ARG A 8 2.18 5.73 -9.18
N GLU A 9 2.97 5.65 -10.25
CA GLU A 9 2.48 5.45 -11.62
C GLU A 9 1.77 4.08 -11.72
N GLN A 10 2.41 3.01 -11.25
CA GLN A 10 1.81 1.67 -11.16
C GLN A 10 0.52 1.66 -10.32
N TYR A 11 0.45 2.44 -9.25
CA TYR A 11 -0.76 2.54 -8.45
C TYR A 11 -1.91 3.18 -9.24
N GLN A 12 -1.62 4.23 -10.02
CA GLN A 12 -2.60 4.88 -10.89
C GLN A 12 -3.11 3.92 -11.97
N GLU A 13 -2.22 3.11 -12.56
CA GLU A 13 -2.58 2.13 -13.60
C GLU A 13 -3.37 0.93 -13.04
N LEU A 14 -2.93 0.37 -11.91
CA LEU A 14 -3.50 -0.85 -11.34
C LEU A 14 -4.76 -0.61 -10.52
N CYS A 15 -4.92 0.60 -9.96
CA CYS A 15 -6.02 1.02 -9.10
C CYS A 15 -6.64 2.36 -9.53
N PRO A 16 -7.10 2.50 -10.78
CA PRO A 16 -7.54 3.78 -11.34
C PRO A 16 -8.68 4.41 -10.53
N TYR A 17 -9.64 3.60 -10.06
CA TYR A 17 -10.75 4.11 -9.24
C TYR A 17 -10.30 4.69 -7.90
N SER A 18 -9.32 4.06 -7.22
CA SER A 18 -8.80 4.58 -5.95
C SER A 18 -7.86 5.76 -6.16
N ALA A 19 -7.10 5.76 -7.26
CA ALA A 19 -6.20 6.84 -7.64
C ALA A 19 -6.97 8.09 -8.08
N HIS A 20 -8.09 7.95 -8.78
CA HIS A 20 -8.95 9.07 -9.18
C HIS A 20 -9.56 9.83 -7.99
N LYS A 21 -9.71 9.16 -6.84
CA LYS A 21 -10.10 9.78 -5.58
C LYS A 21 -8.95 10.45 -4.82
N CYS A 22 -7.77 10.57 -5.44
CA CYS A 22 -6.60 11.18 -4.83
C CYS A 22 -6.30 12.51 -5.52
N ASP A 23 -6.31 13.61 -4.78
CA ASP A 23 -6.02 14.94 -5.32
C ASP A 23 -4.51 15.22 -5.41
N THR A 24 -3.71 14.53 -4.59
CA THR A 24 -2.26 14.72 -4.50
C THR A 24 -1.51 13.39 -4.45
N TYR A 25 -0.22 13.42 -4.82
CA TYR A 25 0.66 12.27 -4.66
C TYR A 25 0.84 11.85 -3.19
N ASP A 26 0.66 12.75 -2.23
CA ASP A 26 0.70 12.41 -0.80
C ASP A 26 -0.44 11.48 -0.39
N GLN A 27 -1.63 11.65 -0.98
CA GLN A 27 -2.77 10.77 -0.72
C GLN A 27 -2.54 9.37 -1.34
N ILE A 28 -1.89 9.30 -2.50
CA ILE A 28 -1.45 8.04 -3.12
C ILE A 28 -0.42 7.36 -2.22
N ASP A 29 0.59 8.11 -1.77
CA ASP A 29 1.63 7.61 -0.88
C ASP A 29 1.06 7.10 0.44
N PHE A 30 0.08 7.80 1.00
CA PHE A 30 -0.65 7.35 2.19
C PHE A 30 -1.34 6.01 1.97
N LYS A 31 -2.06 5.84 0.85
CA LYS A 31 -2.74 4.57 0.53
C LYS A 31 -1.77 3.42 0.32
N ILE A 32 -0.64 3.65 -0.35
CA ILE A 32 0.42 2.66 -0.53
C ILE A 32 1.03 2.28 0.82
N LYS A 33 1.40 3.27 1.65
CA LYS A 33 1.95 3.01 3.01
C LYS A 33 0.99 2.21 3.86
N ARG A 34 -0.30 2.59 3.88
CA ARG A 34 -1.36 1.83 4.59
C ARG A 34 -1.43 0.40 4.08
N ALA A 35 -1.39 0.18 2.78
CA ALA A 35 -1.46 -1.15 2.19
C ALA A 35 -0.25 -2.03 2.58
N VAL A 36 0.95 -1.48 2.57
CA VAL A 36 2.18 -2.19 2.96
C VAL A 36 2.24 -2.50 4.46
N GLU A 37 1.71 -1.61 5.29
CA GLU A 37 1.70 -1.76 6.75
C GLU A 37 0.61 -2.72 7.25
N THR A 38 -0.56 -2.71 6.61
CA THR A 38 -1.70 -3.56 7.01
C THR A 38 -1.79 -4.87 6.24
N GLY A 39 -1.06 -4.97 5.13
CA GLY A 39 -1.03 -6.14 4.27
C GLY A 39 -0.34 -7.35 4.91
N ARG A 40 -0.55 -8.51 4.30
CA ARG A 40 0.07 -9.77 4.71
C ARG A 40 1.47 -9.87 4.12
N VAL A 41 2.47 -10.08 4.95
CA VAL A 41 3.83 -10.40 4.48
C VAL A 41 3.84 -11.84 3.99
N THR A 42 4.17 -12.05 2.71
CA THR A 42 4.21 -13.39 2.09
C THR A 42 5.62 -13.89 1.85
N ASN A 43 6.59 -12.99 1.72
CA ASN A 43 7.99 -13.33 1.63
C ASN A 43 8.83 -12.24 2.29
N THR A 44 10.00 -12.61 2.81
CA THR A 44 10.98 -11.70 3.41
C THR A 44 12.38 -11.80 2.78
N TYR A 45 12.62 -12.77 1.88
CA TYR A 45 13.92 -12.96 1.23
C TYR A 45 13.78 -13.34 -0.26
N PRO A 46 14.54 -12.75 -1.20
CA PRO A 46 15.54 -11.67 -1.01
C PRO A 46 14.94 -10.28 -0.80
N TYR A 47 13.64 -10.12 -1.02
CA TYR A 47 12.89 -8.89 -0.78
C TYR A 47 11.67 -9.15 0.09
N ARG A 48 11.22 -8.13 0.82
CA ARG A 48 9.97 -8.20 1.56
C ARG A 48 8.81 -8.01 0.59
N ILE A 49 7.97 -9.03 0.44
CA ILE A 49 6.77 -9.00 -0.38
C ILE A 49 5.56 -8.87 0.54
N VAL A 50 4.72 -7.88 0.27
CA VAL A 50 3.48 -7.63 1.01
C VAL A 50 2.30 -7.71 0.06
N GLN A 51 1.32 -8.53 0.40
CA GLN A 51 0.05 -8.62 -0.30
C GLN A 51 -1.03 -7.82 0.43
N TYR A 52 -1.87 -7.13 -0.35
CA TYR A 52 -3.02 -6.38 0.14
C TYR A 52 -4.15 -6.48 -0.89
N HIS A 53 -5.21 -7.21 -0.56
CA HIS A 53 -6.22 -7.64 -1.52
C HIS A 53 -5.56 -8.31 -2.74
N ASN A 54 -5.82 -7.82 -3.94
CA ASN A 54 -5.23 -8.28 -5.21
C ASN A 54 -3.94 -7.52 -5.58
N LEU A 55 -3.37 -6.74 -4.67
CA LEU A 55 -2.15 -5.98 -4.89
C LEU A 55 -0.98 -6.65 -4.18
N GLN A 56 0.17 -6.62 -4.83
CA GLN A 56 1.43 -7.06 -4.28
C GLN A 56 2.44 -5.93 -4.35
N PHE A 57 3.13 -5.72 -3.24
CA PHE A 57 4.16 -4.71 -3.09
C PHE A 57 5.51 -5.38 -2.83
N VAL A 58 6.54 -4.93 -3.53
CA VAL A 58 7.92 -5.33 -3.29
C VAL A 58 8.61 -4.21 -2.51
N VAL A 59 9.09 -4.54 -1.33
CA VAL A 59 9.76 -3.63 -0.39
C VAL A 59 11.22 -4.06 -0.25
N SER A 60 12.12 -3.13 -0.52
CA SER A 60 13.56 -3.28 -0.32
C SER A 60 14.04 -2.28 0.72
N GLY A 61 14.47 -2.78 1.88
CA GLY A 61 14.74 -1.96 3.06
C GLY A 61 13.50 -1.17 3.49
N ASP A 62 13.59 0.17 3.53
CA ASP A 62 12.48 1.09 3.83
C ASP A 62 11.81 1.66 2.56
N THR A 63 12.08 1.10 1.38
CA THR A 63 11.58 1.64 0.11
C THR A 63 10.65 0.65 -0.61
N VAL A 64 9.45 1.11 -0.98
CA VAL A 64 8.58 0.39 -1.92
C VAL A 64 9.13 0.59 -3.33
N VAL A 65 9.56 -0.49 -3.96
CA VAL A 65 10.29 -0.45 -5.24
C VAL A 65 9.47 -0.91 -6.43
N ASN A 66 8.42 -1.70 -6.21
CA ASN A 66 7.56 -2.22 -7.26
C ASN A 66 6.17 -2.56 -6.71
N MET A 67 5.17 -2.52 -7.58
CA MET A 67 3.80 -2.91 -7.32
C MET A 67 3.23 -3.69 -8.52
N SER A 68 2.53 -4.78 -8.25
CA SER A 68 1.86 -5.59 -9.26
C SER A 68 0.51 -6.08 -8.77
N LYS A 69 -0.32 -6.59 -9.69
CA LYS A 69 -1.49 -7.39 -9.31
C LYS A 69 -1.06 -8.84 -9.07
N ASN A 70 -1.63 -9.44 -8.05
CA ASN A 70 -1.53 -10.87 -7.79
C ASN A 70 -2.95 -11.45 -7.80
N SER A 71 -3.11 -12.65 -8.37
CA SER A 71 -4.36 -13.41 -8.36
C SER A 71 -4.71 -13.92 -6.97
N ASP A 72 -3.69 -14.10 -6.12
CA ASP A 72 -3.85 -14.43 -4.72
C ASP A 72 -4.39 -13.22 -3.93
N TYR A 73 -5.50 -13.44 -3.21
CA TYR A 73 -6.24 -12.39 -2.52
C TYR A 73 -5.93 -12.40 -1.02
N ALA A 74 -5.20 -11.38 -0.55
CA ALA A 74 -4.99 -11.17 0.87
C ALA A 74 -6.10 -10.28 1.45
N TYR A 75 -7.08 -10.87 2.13
CA TYR A 75 -8.11 -10.09 2.81
C TYR A 75 -7.50 -9.20 3.91
N VAL A 76 -7.81 -7.90 3.85
CA VAL A 76 -7.52 -6.94 4.92
C VAL A 76 -8.83 -6.33 5.34
N SER A 77 -9.20 -6.51 6.62
CA SER A 77 -10.45 -6.01 7.18
C SER A 77 -10.48 -4.49 7.22
N GLU A 78 -11.69 -3.91 7.14
CA GLU A 78 -11.88 -2.47 7.30
C GLU A 78 -11.41 -1.98 8.68
N ASP A 79 -11.56 -2.79 9.74
CA ASP A 79 -11.06 -2.44 11.07
C ASP A 79 -9.54 -2.21 11.10
N ARG A 80 -8.77 -3.02 10.34
CA ARG A 80 -7.32 -2.84 10.21
C ARG A 80 -6.99 -1.55 9.46
N LYS A 81 -7.76 -1.20 8.44
CA LYS A 81 -7.60 0.06 7.69
C LYS A 81 -7.89 1.26 8.59
N GLN A 82 -8.99 1.22 9.33
CA GLN A 82 -9.37 2.27 10.28
C GLN A 82 -8.35 2.42 11.42
N SER A 83 -7.82 1.31 11.94
CA SER A 83 -6.78 1.34 12.98
C SER A 83 -5.50 2.06 12.51
N TYR A 84 -5.10 1.83 11.25
CA TYR A 84 -3.99 2.55 10.64
C TYR A 84 -4.29 4.05 10.48
N GLU A 85 -5.48 4.38 9.98
CA GLU A 85 -5.92 5.77 9.82
C GLU A 85 -5.93 6.52 11.15
N ARG A 86 -6.47 5.93 12.23
CA ARG A 86 -6.46 6.52 13.57
C ARG A 86 -5.04 6.80 14.07
N LYS A 87 -4.10 5.88 13.84
CA LYS A 87 -2.69 6.04 14.21
C LYS A 87 -2.01 7.19 13.44
N PHE A 88 -2.34 7.35 12.17
CA PHE A 88 -1.67 8.32 11.29
C PHE A 88 -2.28 9.71 11.37
N TYR A 89 -3.61 9.81 11.48
CA TYR A 89 -4.33 11.08 11.53
C TYR A 89 -4.38 11.73 12.91
N LYS A 90 -3.98 11.03 14.00
CA LYS A 90 -4.08 11.54 15.39
C LYS A 90 -5.38 12.36 15.57
N ILE A 91 -6.53 11.71 15.56
CA ILE A 91 -7.73 12.29 16.19
C ILE A 91 -7.35 12.27 17.69
N VAL A 92 -6.90 13.34 18.37
CA VAL A 92 -7.60 14.60 18.68
C VAL A 92 -9.10 14.40 18.59
N VAL A 93 -9.60 13.71 19.61
CA VAL A 93 -11.02 13.68 19.98
C VAL A 93 -11.50 15.12 20.17
#